data_AF-S0FVI0-F1
#
_entry.id   AF-S0FVI0-F1
#
_cell.length_a   1.000
_cell.length_b   1.000
_cell.length_c   1.000
_cell.angle_alpha   90.00
_cell.angle_beta   90.00
_cell.angle_gamma   90.00
#
_symmetry.space_group_name_H-M   'P 1'
#
loop_
_entity.id
_entity.type
_entity.pdbx_description
1 polymer ?
#
loop_
_entity_poly.entity_id
_entity_poly.type
_entity_poly.pdbx_seq_one_letter_code
_entity_poly.pdbx_strand_id
1 'polypeptide(L)'
;MPWVAEQILESLEKEHPSVDIDSWEMLKQIYHKEYERLRRGVLSPIWKKDKAKFEEKFSERIMTLYENTSDHSIRTLQAASKKYGRRPFLVFDNADQHDSTIQNDVFLVAQKMAQSLNCSCLISLREESYWKNRDFGALSAFHSISYHVQAPRLEQIIAKRFKYAKKLICDQRLLGQGGNSHKLTPKEIDEVVSLLAKTVLGEDKRFIEFAEYLCPGEVRRPLDFFARFMYSGHTNVNSLLRAVRKNMDLFIGFHEFVTAIMLCDREYFSESASDILNIFSIDGRGDANHFNRITVIGRVLRDRDKMSESEIGHGFVPIHSVIKDCEILGLLPETTTSIITLLIKRRLLQTETQIREDISNSNYIRATSASLYYLEKLVYESAYIESILFDTPIENKEYFETIKKLSKHANDSEDSGERLNRLRFRLERNSVFIDYLIDRYNAIVTKFSWIQ
;
A
#
# COMPACT_ATOMS: atom_id res chain seq x y z
N MET A 1 -21.33 -7.50 -21.09
CA MET A 1 -21.31 -7.36 -19.63
C MET A 1 -22.59 -6.67 -19.17
N PRO A 2 -23.68 -7.42 -18.95
CA PRO A 2 -24.96 -6.86 -18.51
C PRO A 2 -24.85 -6.03 -17.22
N TRP A 3 -24.05 -6.50 -16.26
CA TRP A 3 -23.86 -5.83 -14.98
C TRP A 3 -23.28 -4.40 -15.09
N VAL A 4 -22.41 -4.12 -16.07
CA VAL A 4 -21.87 -2.76 -16.29
C VAL A 4 -22.97 -1.84 -16.77
N ALA A 5 -23.85 -2.34 -17.65
CA ALA A 5 -24.98 -1.58 -18.16
C ALA A 5 -26.00 -1.29 -17.05
N GLU A 6 -26.24 -2.24 -16.15
CA GLU A 6 -27.08 -2.07 -14.95
C GLU A 6 -26.50 -0.99 -14.03
N GLN A 7 -25.22 -1.09 -13.68
CA GLN A 7 -24.54 -0.11 -12.82
C GLN A 7 -24.58 1.32 -13.38
N ILE A 8 -24.48 1.47 -14.71
CA ILE A 8 -24.59 2.78 -15.36
C ILE A 8 -25.99 3.37 -15.22
N LEU A 9 -27.03 2.56 -15.40
CA LEU A 9 -28.42 3.02 -15.24
C LEU A 9 -28.71 3.37 -13.77
N GLU A 10 -28.31 2.53 -12.83
CA GLU A 10 -28.42 2.80 -11.39
C GLU A 10 -27.68 4.10 -10.99
N SER A 11 -26.47 4.31 -11.51
CA SER A 11 -25.69 5.52 -11.24
C SER A 11 -26.36 6.76 -11.82
N LEU A 12 -26.92 6.67 -13.03
CA LEU A 12 -27.64 7.76 -13.67
C LEU A 12 -28.87 8.19 -12.85
N GLU A 13 -29.67 7.23 -12.38
CA GLU A 13 -30.84 7.50 -11.55
C GLU A 13 -30.46 8.13 -10.21
N LYS A 14 -29.42 7.59 -9.55
CA LYS A 14 -29.02 8.00 -8.21
C LYS A 14 -28.29 9.35 -8.19
N GLU A 15 -27.37 9.58 -9.12
CA GLU A 15 -26.53 10.77 -9.15
C GLU A 15 -27.15 11.92 -9.95
N HIS A 16 -28.06 11.60 -10.88
CA HIS A 16 -28.71 12.57 -11.74
C HIS A 16 -30.23 12.40 -11.78
N PRO A 17 -30.93 12.52 -10.63
CA PRO A 17 -32.38 12.32 -10.54
C PRO A 17 -33.20 13.31 -11.39
N SER A 18 -32.61 14.41 -11.83
CA SER A 18 -33.23 15.34 -12.79
C SER A 18 -33.36 14.76 -14.21
N VAL A 19 -32.63 13.69 -14.52
CA VAL A 19 -32.68 12.98 -15.79
C VAL A 19 -33.71 11.86 -15.64
N ASP A 20 -34.98 12.18 -15.86
CA ASP A 20 -36.04 11.17 -15.83
C ASP A 20 -35.94 10.26 -17.06
N ILE A 21 -35.40 9.06 -16.86
CA ILE A 21 -35.17 8.04 -17.88
C ILE A 21 -36.38 7.11 -18.10
N ASP A 22 -37.28 7.02 -17.12
CA ASP A 22 -38.42 6.10 -17.14
C ASP A 22 -39.71 6.73 -17.64
N SER A 23 -39.77 8.06 -17.73
CA SER A 23 -40.94 8.75 -18.31
C SER A 23 -41.29 8.21 -19.70
N TRP A 24 -42.59 8.04 -19.95
CA TRP A 24 -43.09 7.56 -21.26
C TRP A 24 -42.58 8.40 -22.44
N GLU A 25 -42.48 9.72 -22.25
CA GLU A 25 -41.90 10.62 -23.26
C GLU A 25 -40.45 10.27 -23.58
N MET A 26 -39.65 9.96 -22.55
CA MET A 26 -38.26 9.55 -22.71
C MET A 26 -38.14 8.19 -23.38
N LEU A 27 -38.97 7.22 -23.00
CA LEU A 27 -38.99 5.90 -23.64
C LEU A 27 -39.30 5.98 -25.14
N LYS A 28 -40.24 6.86 -25.54
CA LYS A 28 -40.47 7.15 -26.96
C LYS A 28 -39.27 7.77 -27.65
N GLN A 29 -38.49 8.60 -26.97
CA GLN A 29 -37.26 9.17 -27.52
C GLN A 29 -36.16 8.12 -27.69
N ILE A 30 -35.96 7.28 -26.66
CA ILE A 30 -35.01 6.17 -26.64
C ILE A 30 -35.27 5.22 -27.81
N TYR A 31 -36.54 4.86 -28.04
CA TYR A 31 -36.97 3.92 -29.07
C TYR A 31 -37.63 4.60 -30.28
N HIS A 32 -37.26 5.86 -30.57
CA HIS A 32 -37.90 6.65 -31.63
C HIS A 32 -37.81 5.98 -33.02
N LYS A 33 -36.68 5.33 -33.32
CA LYS A 33 -36.49 4.61 -34.60
C LYS A 33 -37.45 3.43 -34.71
N GLU A 34 -37.62 2.65 -33.65
CA GLU A 34 -38.55 1.54 -33.57
C GLU A 34 -40.00 2.01 -33.65
N TYR A 35 -40.34 3.10 -32.96
CA TYR A 35 -41.65 3.74 -33.04
C TYR A 35 -42.02 4.07 -34.50
N GLU A 36 -41.13 4.77 -35.21
CA GLU A 36 -41.36 5.15 -36.61
C GLU A 36 -41.41 3.93 -37.54
N ARG A 37 -40.59 2.91 -37.30
CA ARG A 37 -40.62 1.65 -38.07
C ARG A 37 -41.95 0.92 -37.91
N LEU A 38 -42.48 0.83 -36.69
CA LEU A 38 -43.77 0.20 -36.42
C LEU A 38 -44.94 1.01 -36.98
N ARG A 39 -44.88 2.33 -36.82
CA ARG A 39 -45.86 3.29 -37.35
C ARG A 39 -45.99 3.22 -38.87
N ARG A 40 -44.87 3.08 -39.59
CA ARG A 40 -44.85 2.98 -41.06
C ARG A 40 -45.04 1.56 -41.58
N GLY A 41 -44.64 0.56 -40.79
CA GLY A 41 -44.62 -0.85 -41.17
C GLY A 41 -45.83 -1.64 -40.67
N VAL A 42 -45.55 -2.72 -39.95
CA VAL A 42 -46.51 -3.78 -39.57
C VAL A 42 -47.72 -3.25 -38.80
N LEU A 43 -47.54 -2.21 -37.97
CA LEU A 43 -48.62 -1.62 -37.17
C LEU A 43 -49.27 -0.38 -37.82
N SER A 44 -48.92 -0.04 -39.07
CA SER A 44 -49.47 1.12 -39.77
C SER A 44 -51.00 1.13 -39.87
N PRO A 45 -51.70 0.01 -40.18
CA PRO A 45 -53.16 -0.02 -40.20
C PRO A 45 -53.78 0.28 -38.83
N ILE A 46 -53.14 -0.18 -37.75
CA ILE A 46 -53.57 0.06 -36.38
C ILE A 46 -53.36 1.54 -36.04
N TRP A 47 -52.19 2.10 -36.31
CA TRP A 47 -51.89 3.51 -36.06
C TRP A 47 -52.88 4.48 -36.72
N LYS A 48 -53.32 4.17 -37.95
CA LYS A 48 -54.29 5.00 -38.70
C LYS A 48 -55.71 4.92 -38.14
N LYS A 49 -56.11 3.77 -37.59
CA LYS A 49 -57.48 3.50 -37.12
C LYS A 49 -57.66 3.80 -35.63
N ASP A 50 -56.67 3.45 -34.83
CA ASP A 50 -56.72 3.50 -33.37
C ASP A 50 -55.31 3.76 -32.80
N LYS A 51 -55.07 5.02 -32.43
CA LYS A 51 -53.80 5.44 -31.85
C LYS A 51 -53.57 4.88 -30.45
N ALA A 52 -54.63 4.68 -29.66
CA ALA A 52 -54.50 4.14 -28.30
C ALA A 52 -54.02 2.68 -28.36
N LYS A 53 -54.63 1.89 -29.23
CA LYS A 53 -54.22 0.50 -29.46
C LYS A 53 -52.82 0.36 -30.06
N PHE A 54 -52.38 1.35 -30.85
CA PHE A 54 -50.98 1.41 -31.30
C PHE A 54 -50.01 1.63 -30.14
N GLU A 55 -50.31 2.58 -29.24
CA GLU A 55 -49.47 2.88 -28.08
C GLU A 55 -49.39 1.67 -27.12
N GLU A 56 -50.48 0.95 -26.91
CA GLU A 56 -50.50 -0.32 -26.16
C GLU A 56 -49.55 -1.36 -26.79
N LYS A 57 -49.66 -1.62 -28.10
CA LYS A 57 -48.73 -2.53 -28.79
C LYS A 57 -47.28 -2.06 -28.80
N PHE A 58 -47.06 -0.74 -28.78
CA PHE A 58 -45.72 -0.19 -28.66
C PHE A 58 -45.15 -0.39 -27.26
N SER A 59 -45.95 -0.25 -26.20
CA SER A 59 -45.52 -0.57 -24.83
C SER A 59 -45.13 -2.03 -24.67
N GLU A 60 -45.90 -2.97 -25.22
CA GLU A 60 -45.54 -4.40 -25.26
C GLU A 60 -44.19 -4.61 -25.95
N ARG A 61 -43.94 -3.89 -27.06
CA ARG A 61 -42.66 -3.98 -27.75
C ARG A 61 -41.51 -3.42 -26.92
N ILE A 62 -41.72 -2.30 -26.22
CA ILE A 62 -40.72 -1.72 -25.32
C ILE A 62 -40.31 -2.74 -24.26
N MET A 63 -41.26 -3.44 -23.63
CA MET A 63 -40.96 -4.47 -22.62
C MET A 63 -39.98 -5.53 -23.14
N THR A 64 -40.12 -5.96 -24.40
CA THR A 64 -39.16 -6.91 -25.01
C THR A 64 -37.79 -6.30 -25.31
N LEU A 65 -37.72 -4.99 -25.56
CA LEU A 65 -36.44 -4.31 -25.82
C LEU A 65 -35.67 -4.04 -24.52
N TYR A 66 -36.39 -3.90 -23.41
CA TYR A 66 -35.82 -3.77 -22.07
C TYR A 66 -34.98 -4.99 -21.64
N GLU A 67 -35.31 -6.18 -22.14
CA GLU A 67 -34.57 -7.41 -21.82
C GLU A 67 -33.09 -7.34 -22.23
N ASN A 68 -32.73 -6.49 -23.20
CA ASN A 68 -31.34 -6.25 -23.58
C ASN A 68 -30.79 -5.01 -22.87
N THR A 69 -30.42 -5.16 -21.59
CA THR A 69 -29.93 -4.07 -20.74
C THR A 69 -28.73 -3.33 -21.35
N SER A 70 -27.85 -4.04 -22.06
CA SER A 70 -26.69 -3.43 -22.71
C SER A 70 -27.09 -2.48 -23.84
N ASP A 71 -28.00 -2.88 -24.73
CA ASP A 71 -28.49 -2.00 -25.80
C ASP A 71 -29.35 -0.86 -25.23
N HIS A 72 -30.18 -1.17 -24.23
CA HIS A 72 -31.01 -0.19 -23.53
C HIS A 72 -30.17 0.93 -22.91
N SER A 73 -29.14 0.59 -22.12
CA SER A 73 -28.27 1.59 -21.47
C SER A 73 -27.62 2.57 -22.45
N ILE A 74 -27.13 2.08 -23.60
CA ILE A 74 -26.53 2.91 -24.65
C ILE A 74 -27.58 3.88 -25.21
N ARG A 75 -28.77 3.38 -25.58
CA ARG A 75 -29.84 4.21 -26.14
C ARG A 75 -30.36 5.23 -25.14
N THR A 76 -30.49 4.85 -23.87
CA THR A 76 -30.88 5.74 -22.77
C THR A 76 -29.89 6.90 -22.65
N LEU A 77 -28.59 6.62 -22.63
CA LEU A 77 -27.56 7.66 -22.58
C LEU A 77 -27.56 8.54 -23.84
N GLN A 78 -27.77 7.98 -25.03
CA GLN A 78 -27.90 8.77 -26.27
C GLN A 78 -29.11 9.71 -26.24
N ALA A 79 -30.26 9.20 -25.84
CA ALA A 79 -31.49 10.00 -25.73
C ALA A 79 -31.34 11.08 -24.67
N ALA A 80 -30.77 10.75 -23.50
CA ALA A 80 -30.56 11.70 -22.41
C ALA A 80 -29.59 12.79 -22.85
N SER A 81 -28.50 12.39 -23.51
CA SER A 81 -27.52 13.32 -24.05
C SER A 81 -28.15 14.34 -24.99
N LYS A 82 -29.02 13.87 -25.90
CA LYS A 82 -29.71 14.71 -26.87
C LYS A 82 -30.78 15.61 -26.22
N LYS A 83 -31.60 15.06 -25.31
CA LYS A 83 -32.70 15.77 -24.64
C LYS A 83 -32.18 16.92 -23.77
N TYR A 84 -31.12 16.67 -23.01
CA TYR A 84 -30.58 17.63 -22.04
C TYR A 84 -29.39 18.44 -22.58
N GLY A 85 -28.92 18.16 -23.80
CA GLY A 85 -27.79 18.86 -24.42
C GLY A 85 -26.45 18.63 -23.71
N ARG A 86 -26.30 17.49 -23.02
CA ARG A 86 -25.10 17.13 -22.23
C ARG A 86 -24.45 15.89 -22.83
N ARG A 87 -23.13 15.76 -22.80
CA ARG A 87 -22.47 14.52 -23.21
C ARG A 87 -22.18 13.65 -21.98
N PRO A 88 -22.34 12.32 -22.07
CA PRO A 88 -21.92 11.43 -20.99
C PRO A 88 -20.42 11.58 -20.73
N PHE A 89 -20.02 11.45 -19.47
CA PHE A 89 -18.63 11.26 -19.06
C PHE A 89 -18.61 10.04 -18.14
N LEU A 90 -18.04 8.94 -18.62
CA LEU A 90 -18.10 7.66 -17.91
C LEU A 90 -16.80 7.45 -17.13
N VAL A 91 -16.90 7.17 -15.83
CA VAL A 91 -15.74 6.86 -14.99
C VAL A 91 -15.85 5.41 -14.53
N PHE A 92 -14.88 4.60 -14.94
CA PHE A 92 -14.72 3.21 -14.52
C PHE A 92 -13.66 3.18 -13.42
N ASP A 93 -14.09 3.19 -12.17
CA ASP A 93 -13.20 3.15 -11.02
C ASP A 93 -12.94 1.71 -10.54
N ASN A 94 -11.78 1.47 -9.92
CA ASN A 94 -11.39 0.19 -9.31
C ASN A 94 -11.36 -1.02 -10.25
N ALA A 95 -11.20 -0.81 -11.57
CA ALA A 95 -11.08 -1.90 -12.53
C ALA A 95 -9.91 -2.83 -12.18
N ASP A 96 -8.84 -2.28 -11.61
CA ASP A 96 -7.64 -2.97 -11.14
C ASP A 96 -7.87 -3.97 -9.99
N GLN A 97 -9.02 -3.92 -9.30
CA GLN A 97 -9.33 -4.85 -8.21
C GLN A 97 -9.81 -6.22 -8.69
N HIS A 98 -10.15 -6.34 -9.98
CA HIS A 98 -10.57 -7.58 -10.60
C HIS A 98 -9.40 -8.30 -11.29
N ASP A 99 -9.62 -9.54 -11.72
CA ASP A 99 -8.64 -10.27 -12.52
C ASP A 99 -8.38 -9.61 -13.89
N SER A 100 -7.31 -10.04 -14.56
CA SER A 100 -6.90 -9.49 -15.86
C SER A 100 -7.95 -9.67 -16.96
N THR A 101 -8.81 -10.69 -16.86
CA THR A 101 -9.87 -10.94 -17.85
C THR A 101 -10.94 -9.88 -17.73
N ILE A 102 -11.43 -9.64 -16.51
CA ILE A 102 -12.43 -8.61 -16.22
C ILE A 102 -11.87 -7.21 -16.52
N GLN A 103 -10.60 -6.94 -16.20
CA GLN A 103 -9.95 -5.67 -16.55
C GLN A 103 -9.99 -5.41 -18.06
N ASN A 104 -9.66 -6.42 -18.88
CA ASN A 104 -9.74 -6.32 -20.33
C ASN A 104 -11.18 -6.10 -20.81
N ASP A 105 -12.16 -6.80 -20.22
CA ASP A 105 -13.56 -6.64 -20.58
C ASP A 105 -14.08 -5.23 -20.25
N VAL A 106 -13.74 -4.67 -19.09
CA VAL A 106 -14.08 -3.29 -18.72
C VAL A 106 -13.50 -2.30 -19.72
N PHE A 107 -12.25 -2.53 -20.14
CA PHE A 107 -11.61 -1.70 -21.17
C PHE A 107 -12.35 -1.76 -22.52
N LEU A 108 -12.69 -2.97 -22.99
CA LEU A 108 -13.44 -3.14 -24.24
C LEU A 108 -14.84 -2.51 -24.18
N VAL A 109 -15.52 -2.62 -23.03
CA VAL A 109 -16.82 -1.98 -22.80
C VAL A 109 -16.69 -0.46 -22.84
N ALA A 110 -15.71 0.11 -22.14
CA ALA A 110 -15.45 1.55 -22.15
C ALA A 110 -15.16 2.07 -23.56
N GLN A 111 -14.35 1.35 -24.34
CA GLN A 111 -14.05 1.66 -25.75
C GLN A 111 -15.32 1.65 -26.61
N LYS A 112 -16.13 0.59 -26.49
CA LYS A 112 -17.39 0.45 -27.22
C LYS A 112 -18.36 1.57 -26.88
N MET A 113 -18.45 1.96 -25.60
CA MET A 113 -19.31 3.06 -25.15
C MET A 113 -18.80 4.41 -25.67
N ALA A 114 -17.50 4.69 -25.57
CA ALA A 114 -16.91 5.91 -26.10
C ALA A 114 -17.24 6.11 -27.59
N GLN A 115 -17.11 5.04 -28.40
CA GLN A 115 -17.46 5.06 -29.82
C GLN A 115 -18.96 5.20 -30.07
N SER A 116 -19.79 4.42 -29.36
CA SER A 116 -21.25 4.39 -29.59
C SER A 116 -21.96 5.65 -29.12
N LEU A 117 -21.43 6.29 -28.07
CA LEU A 117 -22.01 7.48 -27.43
C LEU A 117 -21.32 8.78 -27.84
N ASN A 118 -20.17 8.70 -28.53
CA ASN A 118 -19.28 9.84 -28.75
C ASN A 118 -18.96 10.58 -27.44
N CYS A 119 -18.64 9.79 -26.40
CA CYS A 119 -18.37 10.25 -25.05
C CYS A 119 -16.90 10.04 -24.65
N SER A 120 -16.50 10.67 -23.56
CA SER A 120 -15.20 10.40 -22.93
C SER A 120 -15.37 9.39 -21.81
N CYS A 121 -14.46 8.41 -21.78
CA CYS A 121 -14.36 7.42 -20.71
C CYS A 121 -13.03 7.61 -19.97
N LEU A 122 -13.07 7.60 -18.65
CA LEU A 122 -11.91 7.57 -17.78
C LEU A 122 -11.88 6.22 -17.07
N ILE A 123 -10.74 5.53 -17.10
CA ILE A 123 -10.54 4.26 -16.41
C ILE A 123 -9.39 4.46 -15.42
N SER A 124 -9.61 4.16 -14.15
CA SER A 124 -8.54 4.12 -13.16
C SER A 124 -7.90 2.73 -13.13
N LEU A 125 -6.57 2.68 -13.20
CA LEU A 125 -5.78 1.45 -13.13
C LEU A 125 -4.56 1.68 -12.23
N ARG A 126 -4.16 0.64 -11.48
CA ARG A 126 -2.82 0.60 -10.85
C ARG A 126 -1.74 0.56 -11.91
N GLU A 127 -0.56 1.08 -11.57
CA GLU A 127 0.59 1.12 -12.47
C GLU A 127 0.97 -0.28 -12.99
N GLU A 128 1.03 -1.29 -12.10
CA GLU A 128 1.29 -2.69 -12.49
C GLU A 128 0.26 -3.22 -13.49
N SER A 129 -1.03 -2.97 -13.24
CA SER A 129 -2.13 -3.40 -14.12
C SER A 129 -2.09 -2.66 -15.46
N TYR A 130 -1.72 -1.37 -15.46
CA TYR A 130 -1.56 -0.59 -16.68
C TYR A 130 -0.47 -1.17 -17.58
N TRP A 131 0.72 -1.43 -17.03
CA TRP A 131 1.84 -1.96 -17.81
C TRP A 131 1.53 -3.37 -18.36
N LYS A 132 0.95 -4.25 -17.54
CA LYS A 132 0.52 -5.59 -17.98
C LYS A 132 -0.47 -5.52 -19.16
N ASN A 133 -1.47 -4.66 -19.06
CA ASN A 133 -2.49 -4.52 -20.11
C ASN A 133 -1.96 -3.79 -21.35
N ARG A 134 -0.99 -2.87 -21.21
CA ARG A 134 -0.34 -2.20 -22.35
C ARG A 134 0.46 -3.19 -23.20
N ASP A 135 1.24 -4.05 -22.55
CA ASP A 135 2.18 -4.93 -23.24
C ASP A 135 1.51 -6.22 -23.76
N PHE A 136 0.48 -6.72 -23.07
CA PHE A 136 -0.16 -8.01 -23.39
C PHE A 136 -1.70 -7.98 -23.49
N GLY A 137 -2.35 -6.87 -23.13
CA GLY A 137 -3.80 -6.76 -23.04
C GLY A 137 -4.44 -5.91 -24.14
N ALA A 138 -5.72 -5.59 -23.95
CA ALA A 138 -6.51 -4.84 -24.91
C ALA A 138 -5.95 -3.43 -25.20
N LEU A 139 -5.21 -2.82 -24.27
CA LEU A 139 -4.58 -1.50 -24.46
C LEU A 139 -3.55 -1.49 -25.61
N SER A 140 -2.95 -2.64 -25.95
CA SER A 140 -1.99 -2.73 -27.07
C SER A 140 -2.63 -2.41 -28.44
N ALA A 141 -3.92 -2.69 -28.60
CA ALA A 141 -4.63 -2.56 -29.87
C ALA A 141 -5.26 -1.16 -30.09
N PHE A 142 -5.29 -0.32 -29.06
CA PHE A 142 -6.02 0.95 -29.10
C PHE A 142 -5.18 2.12 -28.59
N HIS A 143 -5.24 3.26 -29.29
CA HIS A 143 -4.58 4.49 -28.87
C HIS A 143 -5.39 5.13 -27.73
N SER A 144 -5.01 4.83 -26.49
CA SER A 144 -5.54 5.50 -25.30
C SER A 144 -4.57 6.59 -24.82
N ILE A 145 -5.11 7.70 -24.32
CA ILE A 145 -4.31 8.72 -23.63
C ILE A 145 -4.15 8.26 -22.18
N SER A 146 -2.92 8.03 -21.75
CA SER A 146 -2.62 7.69 -20.36
C SER A 146 -2.10 8.90 -19.60
N TYR A 147 -2.58 9.05 -18.37
CA TYR A 147 -2.08 10.03 -17.41
C TYR A 147 -1.52 9.27 -16.21
N HIS A 148 -0.25 9.49 -15.89
CA HIS A 148 0.36 8.94 -14.70
C HIS A 148 0.19 9.93 -13.54
N VAL A 149 -0.53 9.51 -12.50
CA VAL A 149 -0.71 10.30 -11.27
C VAL A 149 0.37 9.90 -10.28
N GLN A 150 1.37 10.78 -10.11
CA GLN A 150 2.43 10.54 -9.13
C GLN A 150 1.88 10.57 -7.71
N ALA A 151 2.45 9.71 -6.85
CA ALA A 151 2.12 9.71 -5.43
C ALA A 151 2.44 11.09 -4.81
N PRO A 152 1.53 11.67 -4.02
CA PRO A 152 1.81 12.90 -3.30
C PRO A 152 2.90 12.67 -2.24
N ARG A 153 3.60 13.74 -1.86
CA ARG A 153 4.63 13.70 -0.80
C ARG A 153 4.02 13.17 0.50
N LEU A 154 4.67 12.20 1.16
CA LEU A 154 4.12 11.53 2.33
C LEU A 154 3.80 12.54 3.44
N GLU A 155 4.72 13.47 3.71
CA GLU A 155 4.55 14.54 4.70
C GLU A 155 3.23 15.31 4.52
N GLN A 156 2.84 15.63 3.27
CA GLN A 156 1.58 16.33 2.98
C GLN A 156 0.35 15.45 3.26
N ILE A 157 0.44 14.15 2.97
CA ILE A 157 -0.64 13.19 3.25
C ILE A 157 -0.83 13.07 4.77
N ILE A 158 0.27 12.89 5.52
CA ILE A 158 0.26 12.80 6.98
C ILE A 158 -0.32 14.07 7.60
N ALA A 159 0.11 15.26 7.13
CA ALA A 159 -0.45 16.54 7.56
C ALA A 159 -1.96 16.65 7.33
N LYS A 160 -2.45 16.25 6.14
CA LYS A 160 -3.89 16.22 5.83
C LYS A 160 -4.65 15.25 6.73
N ARG A 161 -4.05 14.11 7.08
CA ARG A 161 -4.65 13.09 7.96
C ARG A 161 -4.74 13.55 9.41
N PHE A 162 -3.70 14.19 9.95
CA PHE A 162 -3.78 14.83 11.26
C PHE A 162 -4.83 15.95 11.28
N LYS A 163 -4.88 16.80 10.25
CA LYS A 163 -5.91 17.84 10.13
C LYS A 163 -7.33 17.25 10.12
N TYR A 164 -7.52 16.15 9.40
CA TYR A 164 -8.79 15.44 9.36
C TYR A 164 -9.16 14.82 10.71
N ALA A 165 -8.20 14.19 11.40
CA ALA A 165 -8.41 13.62 12.73
C ALA A 165 -8.86 14.69 13.74
N LYS A 166 -8.21 15.87 13.74
CA LYS A 166 -8.63 17.00 14.57
C LYS A 166 -10.06 17.46 14.29
N LYS A 167 -10.43 17.56 13.00
CA LYS A 167 -11.80 17.92 12.62
C LYS A 167 -12.82 16.94 13.20
N LEU A 168 -12.53 15.63 13.15
CA LEU A 168 -13.42 14.61 13.72
C LEU A 168 -13.57 14.69 15.24
N ILE A 169 -12.50 15.09 15.95
CA ILE A 169 -12.51 15.31 17.40
C ILE A 169 -13.39 16.54 17.73
N CYS A 170 -13.23 17.64 17.00
CA CYS A 170 -14.03 18.85 17.18
C CYS A 170 -15.52 18.61 16.88
N ASP A 171 -15.83 17.85 15.84
CA ASP A 171 -17.21 17.53 15.45
C ASP A 171 -17.89 16.55 16.43
N GLN A 172 -17.21 16.12 17.52
CA GLN A 172 -17.65 15.14 18.52
C GLN A 172 -18.12 13.79 17.97
N ARG A 173 -17.88 13.52 16.68
CA ARG A 173 -18.36 12.33 15.96
C ARG A 173 -17.77 11.01 16.48
N LEU A 174 -16.72 11.07 17.31
CA LEU A 174 -15.96 9.91 17.77
C LEU A 174 -15.92 9.74 19.30
N LEU A 175 -16.58 10.62 20.07
CA LEU A 175 -16.57 10.52 21.53
C LEU A 175 -17.64 9.53 21.98
N GLY A 176 -17.31 8.24 21.90
CA GLY A 176 -18.10 7.19 22.52
C GLY A 176 -18.22 7.42 24.04
N GLN A 177 -19.37 7.05 24.61
CA GLN A 177 -19.59 7.00 26.06
C GLN A 177 -18.76 5.85 26.67
N GLY A 178 -17.44 6.03 26.75
CA GLY A 178 -16.52 5.09 27.39
C GLY A 178 -16.61 5.20 28.91
N GLY A 179 -16.87 4.07 29.57
CA GLY A 179 -17.12 3.94 31.00
C GLY A 179 -16.00 4.48 31.92
N ASN A 180 -16.43 4.83 33.13
CA ASN A 180 -15.68 5.45 34.22
C ASN A 180 -14.21 5.00 34.35
N SER A 181 -13.28 5.94 34.18
CA SER A 181 -12.38 6.30 35.28
C SER A 181 -11.64 7.61 35.08
N HIS A 182 -11.31 8.08 33.87
CA HIS A 182 -10.77 9.44 33.64
C HIS A 182 -11.47 10.08 32.43
N LYS A 183 -12.33 11.09 32.63
CA LYS A 183 -12.99 11.80 31.53
C LYS A 183 -11.96 12.62 30.75
N LEU A 184 -11.40 12.05 29.68
CA LEU A 184 -10.62 12.79 28.69
C LEU A 184 -11.54 13.81 28.02
N THR A 185 -11.13 15.08 28.04
CA THR A 185 -11.86 16.14 27.34
C THR A 185 -11.48 16.13 25.85
N PRO A 186 -12.40 16.53 24.94
CA PRO A 186 -12.07 16.61 23.51
C PRO A 186 -10.90 17.56 23.24
N LYS A 187 -10.74 18.59 24.08
CA LYS A 187 -9.62 19.52 24.05
C LYS A 187 -8.29 18.83 24.36
N GLU A 188 -8.21 18.01 25.42
CA GLU A 188 -6.99 17.25 25.73
C GLU A 188 -6.61 16.30 24.59
N ILE A 189 -7.59 15.66 23.94
CA ILE A 189 -7.33 14.78 22.79
C ILE A 189 -6.79 15.57 21.60
N ASP A 190 -7.37 16.72 21.27
CA ASP A 190 -6.88 17.59 20.19
C ASP A 190 -5.45 18.09 20.46
N GLU A 191 -5.14 18.46 21.70
CA GLU A 191 -3.79 18.90 22.10
C GLU A 191 -2.77 17.76 22.04
N VAL A 192 -3.12 16.53 22.46
CA VAL A 192 -2.25 15.36 22.30
C VAL A 192 -2.00 15.04 20.82
N VAL A 193 -3.04 15.05 19.99
CA VAL A 193 -2.92 14.87 18.53
C VAL A 193 -2.06 15.97 17.91
N SER A 194 -2.13 17.19 18.44
CA SER A 194 -1.28 18.32 18.03
C SER A 194 0.20 18.07 18.34
N LEU A 195 0.52 17.60 19.54
CA LEU A 195 1.91 17.26 19.91
C LEU A 195 2.45 16.10 19.08
N LEU A 196 1.63 15.08 18.80
CA LEU A 196 2.01 13.97 17.91
C LEU A 196 2.26 14.46 16.48
N ALA A 197 1.39 15.32 15.96
CA ALA A 197 1.57 15.92 14.65
C ALA A 197 2.87 16.75 14.59
N LYS A 198 3.15 17.57 15.62
CA LYS A 198 4.41 18.33 15.70
C LYS A 198 5.63 17.42 15.85
N THR A 199 5.51 16.28 16.53
CA THR A 199 6.60 15.29 16.66
C THR A 199 6.94 14.69 15.29
N VAL A 200 5.92 14.22 14.57
CA VAL A 200 6.09 13.52 13.28
C VAL A 200 6.44 14.47 12.13
N LEU A 201 5.82 15.65 12.08
CA LEU A 201 5.96 16.63 11.00
C LEU A 201 6.94 17.77 11.34
N GLY A 202 7.63 17.66 12.47
CA GLY A 202 8.53 18.69 12.98
C GLY A 202 9.89 18.72 12.27
N GLU A 203 10.89 19.15 13.04
CA GLU A 203 12.27 19.26 12.57
C GLU A 203 12.96 17.89 12.43
N ASP A 204 12.63 16.92 13.28
CA ASP A 204 13.18 15.57 13.19
C ASP A 204 12.59 14.81 12.00
N LYS A 205 13.28 14.91 10.86
CA LYS A 205 12.84 14.28 9.61
C LYS A 205 12.92 12.75 9.61
N ARG A 206 13.54 12.12 10.63
CA ARG A 206 13.68 10.66 10.69
C ARG A 206 12.34 9.92 10.69
N PHE A 207 11.27 10.51 11.26
CA PHE A 207 9.93 9.91 11.26
C PHE A 207 9.37 9.73 9.84
N ILE A 208 9.40 10.80 9.05
CA ILE A 208 8.95 10.76 7.65
C ILE A 208 9.91 9.94 6.81
N GLU A 209 11.22 10.15 6.99
CA GLU A 209 12.25 9.42 6.24
C GLU A 209 12.14 7.90 6.44
N PHE A 210 12.02 7.43 7.68
CA PHE A 210 11.81 6.02 8.00
C PHE A 210 10.62 5.44 7.22
N ALA A 211 9.49 6.14 7.25
CA ALA A 211 8.27 5.68 6.62
C ALA A 211 8.35 5.71 5.08
N GLU A 212 8.94 6.74 4.48
CA GLU A 212 9.13 6.87 3.03
C GLU A 212 10.10 5.81 2.49
N TYR A 213 11.26 5.64 3.13
CA TYR A 213 12.29 4.73 2.62
C TYR A 213 11.87 3.26 2.72
N LEU A 214 11.19 2.87 3.81
CA LEU A 214 10.75 1.49 4.03
C LEU A 214 9.49 1.10 3.25
N CYS A 215 8.77 2.08 2.70
CA CYS A 215 7.55 1.87 1.93
C CYS A 215 7.64 2.48 0.52
N PRO A 216 8.61 2.05 -0.32
CA PRO A 216 8.81 2.63 -1.63
C PRO A 216 7.53 2.51 -2.48
N GLY A 217 7.04 3.66 -2.98
CA GLY A 217 5.86 3.73 -3.84
C GLY A 217 4.52 3.45 -3.15
N GLU A 218 4.47 3.31 -1.82
CA GLU A 218 3.26 2.93 -1.09
C GLU A 218 2.92 3.96 0.01
N VAL A 219 1.74 4.58 -0.07
CA VAL A 219 1.30 5.58 0.94
C VAL A 219 0.45 4.97 2.06
N ARG A 220 -0.14 3.80 1.84
CA ARG A 220 -1.04 3.16 2.79
C ARG A 220 -0.30 2.65 4.03
N ARG A 221 0.79 1.93 3.82
CA ARG A 221 1.60 1.37 4.91
C ARG A 221 2.25 2.43 5.82
N PRO A 222 2.82 3.53 5.30
CA PRO A 222 3.22 4.64 6.15
C PRO A 222 2.08 5.17 7.03
N LEU A 223 0.86 5.28 6.49
CA LEU A 223 -0.30 5.69 7.29
C LEU A 223 -0.59 4.68 8.41
N ASP A 224 -0.46 3.39 8.13
CA ASP A 224 -0.60 2.34 9.14
C ASP A 224 0.51 2.43 10.21
N PHE A 225 1.75 2.78 9.85
CA PHE A 225 2.83 3.03 10.80
C PHE A 225 2.51 4.19 11.76
N PHE A 226 2.04 5.33 11.23
CA PHE A 226 1.67 6.47 12.07
C PHE A 226 0.42 6.19 12.90
N ALA A 227 -0.56 5.45 12.36
CA ALA A 227 -1.71 5.00 13.14
C ALA A 227 -1.26 4.12 14.30
N ARG A 228 -0.43 3.10 14.04
CA ARG A 228 0.15 2.19 15.03
C ARG A 228 0.93 2.92 16.10
N PHE A 229 1.74 3.89 15.71
CA PHE A 229 2.44 4.74 16.67
C PHE A 229 1.49 5.44 17.65
N MET A 230 0.30 5.85 17.24
CA MET A 230 -0.65 6.55 18.13
C MET A 230 -1.35 5.63 19.14
N TYR A 231 -1.57 4.35 18.82
CA TYR A 231 -2.29 3.43 19.71
C TYR A 231 -1.42 2.35 20.35
N SER A 232 -0.17 2.17 19.91
CA SER A 232 0.73 1.16 20.45
C SER A 232 1.01 1.38 21.94
N GLY A 233 1.05 0.29 22.71
CA GLY A 233 1.46 0.31 24.12
C GLY A 233 2.92 0.71 24.34
N HIS A 234 3.73 0.74 23.27
CA HIS A 234 5.14 1.14 23.31
C HIS A 234 5.35 2.65 23.15
N THR A 235 4.28 3.40 22.85
CA THR A 235 4.31 4.84 22.74
C THR A 235 3.86 5.47 24.06
N ASN A 236 4.67 6.36 24.64
CA ASN A 236 4.35 6.96 25.93
C ASN A 236 3.33 8.12 25.84
N VAL A 237 2.14 7.82 25.31
CA VAL A 237 1.03 8.78 25.16
C VAL A 237 0.60 9.36 26.50
N ASN A 238 0.70 8.58 27.59
CA ASN A 238 0.44 9.06 28.95
C ASN A 238 1.35 10.24 29.35
N SER A 239 2.60 10.26 28.88
CA SER A 239 3.50 11.41 29.11
C SER A 239 3.08 12.64 28.32
N LEU A 240 2.58 12.47 27.08
CA LEU A 240 2.00 13.56 26.30
C LEU A 240 0.77 14.15 27.00
N LEU A 241 -0.13 13.31 27.49
CA LEU A 241 -1.31 13.78 28.23
C LEU A 241 -0.93 14.54 29.50
N ARG A 242 0.09 14.07 30.24
CA ARG A 242 0.62 14.80 31.40
C ARG A 242 1.25 16.14 31.00
N ALA A 243 1.96 16.19 29.87
CA ALA A 243 2.57 17.41 29.36
C ALA A 243 1.49 18.43 28.96
N VAL A 244 0.45 17.98 28.24
CA VAL A 244 -0.75 18.78 27.92
C VAL A 244 -1.38 19.38 29.17
N ARG A 245 -1.67 18.57 30.19
CA ARG A 245 -2.24 19.04 31.46
C ARG A 245 -1.36 20.04 32.21
N LYS A 246 -0.04 19.99 31.99
CA LYS A 246 0.95 20.91 32.59
C LYS A 246 1.32 22.08 31.67
N ASN A 247 0.72 22.20 30.48
CA ASN A 247 1.09 23.17 29.45
C ASN A 247 2.59 23.11 29.09
N MET A 248 3.15 21.91 28.95
CA MET A 248 4.53 21.69 28.53
C MET A 248 4.58 21.14 27.11
N ASP A 249 5.50 21.63 26.29
CA ASP A 249 5.84 20.98 25.02
C ASP A 249 6.71 19.75 25.31
N LEU A 250 6.20 18.57 24.95
CA LEU A 250 6.90 17.29 25.03
C LEU A 250 6.81 16.61 23.66
N PHE A 251 7.95 16.14 23.17
CA PHE A 251 8.05 15.38 21.94
C PHE A 251 8.40 13.93 22.25
N ILE A 252 7.84 13.00 21.48
CA ILE A 252 8.20 11.60 21.58
C ILE A 252 9.49 11.37 20.80
N GLY A 253 10.42 10.58 21.36
CA GLY A 253 11.68 10.27 20.70
C GLY A 253 11.50 9.29 19.54
N PHE A 254 12.34 9.41 18.51
CA PHE A 254 12.31 8.52 17.34
C PHE A 254 12.44 7.03 17.69
N HIS A 255 13.19 6.69 18.76
CA HIS A 255 13.31 5.32 19.25
C HIS A 255 11.96 4.70 19.65
N GLU A 256 11.05 5.46 20.28
CA GLU A 256 9.71 4.95 20.62
C GLU A 256 8.87 4.68 19.36
N PHE A 257 9.02 5.50 18.32
CA PHE A 257 8.37 5.29 17.03
C PHE A 257 8.84 4.01 16.35
N VAL A 258 10.16 3.80 16.29
CA VAL A 258 10.74 2.56 15.74
C VAL A 258 10.26 1.35 16.54
N THR A 259 10.33 1.38 17.88
CA THR A 259 9.85 0.28 18.73
C THR A 259 8.37 0.00 18.53
N ALA A 260 7.51 1.02 18.47
CA ALA A 260 6.07 0.86 18.27
C ALA A 260 5.74 0.16 16.94
N ILE A 261 6.48 0.49 15.87
CA ILE A 261 6.27 -0.12 14.56
C ILE A 261 6.80 -1.55 14.53
N MET A 262 7.97 -1.79 15.11
CA MET A 262 8.63 -3.09 15.11
C MET A 262 7.89 -4.13 15.95
N LEU A 263 7.43 -3.74 17.15
CA LEU A 263 6.79 -4.64 18.11
C LEU A 263 5.27 -4.77 17.89
N CYS A 264 4.65 -3.82 17.20
CA CYS A 264 3.20 -3.76 17.04
C CYS A 264 2.50 -3.77 18.41
N ASP A 265 1.70 -4.80 18.69
CA ASP A 265 0.97 -5.01 19.93
C ASP A 265 1.65 -6.05 20.85
N ARG A 266 2.87 -6.48 20.52
CA ARG A 266 3.60 -7.55 21.22
C ARG A 266 4.62 -7.00 22.19
N GLU A 267 4.97 -7.79 23.19
CA GLU A 267 6.06 -7.45 24.11
C GLU A 267 7.45 -7.64 23.48
N TYR A 268 7.62 -8.71 22.69
CA TYR A 268 8.88 -9.07 22.05
C TYR A 268 8.74 -9.06 20.52
N PHE A 269 9.83 -8.70 19.85
CA PHE A 269 9.90 -8.70 18.39
C PHE A 269 9.80 -10.12 17.83
N SER A 270 9.17 -10.25 16.66
CA SER A 270 9.25 -11.45 15.83
C SER A 270 9.17 -11.02 14.38
N GLU A 271 10.17 -11.39 13.58
CA GLU A 271 10.26 -11.03 12.17
C GLU A 271 9.02 -11.46 11.35
N SER A 272 8.42 -12.59 11.70
CA SER A 272 7.25 -13.14 11.00
C SER A 272 6.03 -12.21 11.00
N ALA A 273 5.92 -11.35 12.01
CA ALA A 273 4.77 -10.50 12.24
C ALA A 273 5.08 -9.01 12.35
N SER A 274 6.35 -8.65 12.13
CA SER A 274 6.74 -7.27 11.96
C SER A 274 6.80 -6.93 10.48
N ASP A 275 6.51 -5.67 10.18
CA ASP A 275 6.78 -5.11 8.85
C ASP A 275 8.28 -4.87 8.63
N ILE A 276 9.05 -4.83 9.72
CA ILE A 276 10.50 -4.64 9.75
C ILE A 276 11.18 -6.01 9.88
N LEU A 277 12.19 -6.25 9.05
CA LEU A 277 12.97 -7.46 8.97
C LEU A 277 14.15 -7.40 9.98
N ASN A 278 14.49 -8.54 10.58
CA ASN A 278 15.76 -8.68 11.28
C ASN A 278 16.85 -9.00 10.24
N ILE A 279 17.69 -8.02 9.92
CA ILE A 279 18.70 -8.18 8.88
C ILE A 279 19.81 -9.15 9.28
N PHE A 280 19.92 -9.43 10.59
CA PHE A 280 20.88 -10.37 11.17
C PHE A 280 20.26 -11.72 11.52
N SER A 281 19.00 -11.99 11.15
CA SER A 281 18.37 -13.28 11.43
C SER A 281 19.01 -14.41 10.61
N ILE A 282 19.07 -15.59 11.22
CA ILE A 282 19.51 -16.84 10.61
C ILE A 282 18.37 -17.85 10.70
N ASP A 283 18.18 -18.67 9.66
CA ASP A 283 17.10 -19.67 9.61
C ASP A 283 17.51 -21.04 10.20
N GLY A 284 18.80 -21.21 10.50
CA GLY A 284 19.38 -22.41 11.10
C GLY A 284 19.39 -23.64 10.18
N ARG A 285 19.02 -23.49 8.89
CA ARG A 285 19.13 -24.52 7.87
C ARG A 285 20.36 -24.27 7.00
N GLY A 286 20.17 -23.56 5.90
CA GLY A 286 21.23 -23.15 4.99
C GLY A 286 21.73 -21.72 5.27
N ASP A 287 20.92 -20.91 5.96
CA ASP A 287 21.33 -19.59 6.42
C ASP A 287 21.91 -19.71 7.84
N ALA A 288 23.23 -19.93 7.91
CA ALA A 288 23.98 -20.12 9.14
C ALA A 288 24.81 -18.88 9.57
N ASN A 289 24.62 -17.74 8.90
CA ASN A 289 25.46 -16.57 9.08
C ASN A 289 24.63 -15.29 9.11
N HIS A 290 24.73 -14.55 10.21
CA HIS A 290 24.03 -13.27 10.45
C HIS A 290 24.23 -12.22 9.34
N PHE A 291 25.25 -12.35 8.50
CA PHE A 291 25.55 -11.38 7.44
C PHE A 291 25.08 -11.81 6.05
N ASN A 292 24.48 -12.99 5.86
CA ASN A 292 24.10 -13.47 4.53
C ASN A 292 23.09 -12.55 3.83
N ARG A 293 22.08 -12.06 4.55
CA ARG A 293 21.11 -11.10 4.01
C ARG A 293 21.77 -9.80 3.56
N ILE A 294 22.73 -9.31 4.36
CA ILE A 294 23.54 -8.13 4.04
C ILE A 294 24.43 -8.40 2.82
N THR A 295 25.06 -9.58 2.72
CA THR A 295 25.89 -9.98 1.58
C THR A 295 25.09 -9.95 0.28
N VAL A 296 23.87 -10.50 0.27
CA VAL A 296 22.99 -10.46 -0.90
C VAL A 296 22.64 -9.02 -1.29
N ILE A 297 22.22 -8.18 -0.33
CA ILE A 297 21.91 -6.77 -0.61
C ILE A 297 23.15 -6.02 -1.12
N GLY A 298 24.30 -6.19 -0.45
CA GLY A 298 25.57 -5.57 -0.79
C GLY A 298 26.02 -5.96 -2.19
N ARG A 299 25.82 -7.23 -2.58
CA ARG A 299 26.10 -7.69 -3.95
C ARG A 299 25.23 -6.97 -4.97
N VAL A 300 23.93 -6.84 -4.72
CA VAL A 300 23.01 -6.11 -5.60
C VAL A 300 23.39 -4.61 -5.67
N LEU A 301 23.78 -4.01 -4.55
CA LEU A 301 24.17 -2.60 -4.48
C LEU A 301 25.52 -2.29 -5.13
N ARG A 302 26.47 -3.23 -5.16
CA ARG A 302 27.81 -3.04 -5.74
C ARG A 302 27.77 -2.54 -7.19
N ASP A 303 26.78 -2.97 -7.95
CA ASP A 303 26.64 -2.63 -9.37
C ASP A 303 25.60 -1.52 -9.61
N ARG A 304 25.07 -0.90 -8.55
CA ARG A 304 24.07 0.18 -8.62
C ARG A 304 24.53 1.34 -9.50
N ASP A 305 25.78 1.77 -9.31
CA ASP A 305 26.37 2.92 -10.01
C ASP A 305 27.07 2.52 -11.33
N LYS A 306 27.26 1.22 -11.56
CA LYS A 306 27.99 0.69 -12.72
C LYS A 306 27.11 0.45 -13.94
N MET A 307 25.79 0.54 -13.83
CA MET A 307 24.87 0.20 -14.92
C MET A 307 23.88 1.33 -15.24
N SER A 308 24.35 2.20 -16.14
CA SER A 308 23.51 2.94 -17.09
C SER A 308 23.11 2.11 -18.32
N GLU A 309 23.46 0.82 -18.37
CA GLU A 309 23.40 0.00 -19.59
C GLU A 309 22.53 -1.27 -19.49
N SER A 310 21.81 -1.49 -18.39
CA SER A 310 20.84 -2.60 -18.33
C SER A 310 19.66 -2.29 -19.26
N GLU A 311 19.31 -3.22 -20.16
CA GLU A 311 18.16 -3.10 -21.09
C GLU A 311 16.84 -2.81 -20.36
N ILE A 312 16.77 -3.17 -19.07
CA ILE A 312 15.58 -3.10 -18.21
C ILE A 312 15.57 -1.82 -17.35
N GLY A 313 16.69 -1.10 -17.32
CA GLY A 313 16.83 0.19 -16.64
C GLY A 313 17.83 0.16 -15.48
N HIS A 314 17.99 1.33 -14.85
CA HIS A 314 19.01 1.58 -13.84
C HIS A 314 18.88 0.72 -12.58
N GLY A 315 20.03 0.19 -12.14
CA GLY A 315 20.19 -0.56 -10.89
C GLY A 315 19.75 -2.02 -10.93
N PHE A 316 19.19 -2.49 -12.05
CA PHE A 316 18.83 -3.90 -12.23
C PHE A 316 20.06 -4.76 -12.54
N VAL A 317 20.18 -5.89 -11.83
CA VAL A 317 21.22 -6.90 -12.02
C VAL A 317 20.60 -8.27 -12.27
N PRO A 318 21.22 -9.14 -13.10
CA PRO A 318 20.70 -10.49 -13.32
C PRO A 318 20.74 -11.33 -12.05
N ILE A 319 19.63 -12.00 -11.71
CA ILE A 319 19.51 -12.86 -10.52
C ILE A 319 20.57 -13.96 -10.52
N HIS A 320 20.80 -14.60 -11.68
CA HIS A 320 21.77 -15.67 -11.82
C HIS A 320 23.21 -15.21 -11.47
N SER A 321 23.55 -13.95 -11.77
CA SER A 321 24.85 -13.38 -11.43
C SER A 321 25.00 -13.18 -9.92
N VAL A 322 23.94 -12.72 -9.25
CA VAL A 322 23.93 -12.55 -7.79
C VAL A 322 24.09 -13.91 -7.11
N ILE A 323 23.37 -14.94 -7.57
CA ILE A 323 23.48 -16.30 -7.05
C ILE A 323 24.91 -16.83 -7.19
N LYS A 324 25.49 -16.72 -8.39
CA LYS A 324 26.86 -17.19 -8.66
C LYS A 324 27.90 -16.49 -7.77
N ASP A 325 27.78 -15.17 -7.60
CA ASP A 325 28.75 -14.43 -6.80
C ASP A 325 28.59 -14.72 -5.29
N CYS A 326 27.37 -14.92 -4.81
CA CYS A 326 27.12 -15.39 -3.45
C CYS A 326 27.65 -16.82 -3.22
N GLU A 327 27.57 -17.69 -4.23
CA GLU A 327 28.12 -19.05 -4.19
C GLU A 327 29.65 -19.05 -4.04
N ILE A 328 30.34 -18.14 -4.73
CA ILE A 328 31.79 -17.93 -4.56
C ILE A 328 32.13 -17.52 -3.12
N LEU A 329 31.23 -16.79 -2.45
CA LEU A 329 31.36 -16.39 -1.04
C LEU A 329 30.88 -17.48 -0.05
N GLY A 330 30.52 -18.67 -0.54
CA GLY A 330 30.13 -19.82 0.28
C GLY A 330 28.66 -19.86 0.67
N LEU A 331 27.79 -19.07 0.04
CA LEU A 331 26.34 -19.16 0.23
C LEU A 331 25.74 -20.11 -0.81
N LEU A 332 25.02 -21.13 -0.35
CA LEU A 332 24.37 -22.08 -1.27
C LEU A 332 23.37 -21.36 -2.21
N PRO A 333 23.24 -21.78 -3.48
CA PRO A 333 22.30 -21.18 -4.42
C PRO A 333 20.84 -21.13 -3.93
N GLU A 334 20.38 -22.19 -3.25
CA GLU A 334 19.03 -22.28 -2.69
C GLU A 334 18.82 -21.29 -1.54
N THR A 335 19.85 -21.10 -0.70
CA THR A 335 19.85 -20.11 0.38
C THR A 335 19.81 -18.70 -0.18
N THR A 336 20.64 -18.41 -1.18
CA THR A 336 20.65 -17.10 -1.85
C THR A 336 19.29 -16.79 -2.48
N THR A 337 18.68 -17.77 -3.16
CA THR A 337 17.35 -17.64 -3.76
C THR A 337 16.28 -17.39 -2.71
N SER A 338 16.34 -18.09 -1.57
CA SER A 338 15.41 -17.91 -0.45
C SER A 338 15.53 -16.53 0.20
N ILE A 339 16.76 -16.02 0.36
CA ILE A 339 17.03 -14.67 0.86
C ILE A 339 16.50 -13.63 -0.12
N ILE A 340 16.79 -13.76 -1.43
CA ILE A 340 16.25 -12.86 -2.46
C ILE A 340 14.72 -12.82 -2.39
N THR A 341 14.09 -13.99 -2.26
CA THR A 341 12.63 -14.11 -2.14
C THR A 341 12.08 -13.40 -0.93
N LEU A 342 12.71 -13.58 0.23
CA LEU A 342 12.35 -12.88 1.45
C LEU A 342 12.50 -11.37 1.30
N LEU A 343 13.63 -10.90 0.75
CA LEU A 343 13.91 -9.47 0.57
C LEU A 343 12.94 -8.81 -0.42
N ILE A 344 12.52 -9.50 -1.48
CA ILE A 344 11.47 -9.02 -2.40
C ILE A 344 10.13 -8.92 -1.68
N LYS A 345 9.72 -9.98 -0.98
CA LYS A 345 8.48 -10.00 -0.19
C LYS A 345 8.44 -8.89 0.87
N ARG A 346 9.62 -8.52 1.40
CA ARG A 346 9.80 -7.45 2.39
C ARG A 346 10.16 -6.09 1.78
N ARG A 347 10.14 -5.94 0.45
CA ARG A 347 10.40 -4.70 -0.32
C ARG A 347 11.81 -4.15 -0.22
N LEU A 348 12.78 -4.92 0.26
CA LEU A 348 14.20 -4.52 0.25
C LEU A 348 14.77 -4.66 -1.17
N LEU A 349 14.30 -5.66 -1.92
CA LEU A 349 14.59 -5.84 -3.35
C LEU A 349 13.29 -5.73 -4.15
N GLN A 350 13.41 -5.48 -5.45
CA GLN A 350 12.30 -5.55 -6.40
C GLN A 350 12.75 -6.17 -7.72
N THR A 351 11.83 -6.87 -8.38
CA THR A 351 12.01 -7.44 -9.71
C THR A 351 11.63 -6.43 -10.79
N GLU A 352 11.97 -6.72 -12.04
CA GLU A 352 11.57 -5.93 -13.21
C GLU A 352 10.06 -5.98 -13.46
N THR A 353 9.42 -7.09 -13.11
CA THR A 353 7.97 -7.29 -13.22
C THR A 353 7.18 -6.63 -12.09
N GLN A 354 7.88 -6.24 -11.01
CA GLN A 354 7.31 -5.73 -9.75
C GLN A 354 6.39 -6.72 -9.01
N ILE A 355 6.26 -7.95 -9.49
CA ILE A 355 5.48 -9.01 -8.85
C ILE A 355 6.25 -9.52 -7.63
N ARG A 356 5.59 -9.54 -6.47
CA ARG A 356 6.22 -9.89 -5.18
C ARG A 356 6.04 -11.35 -4.76
N GLU A 357 4.98 -12.01 -5.24
CA GLU A 357 4.61 -13.36 -4.81
C GLU A 357 5.32 -14.46 -5.61
N ASP A 358 5.70 -14.16 -6.85
CA ASP A 358 6.32 -15.12 -7.76
C ASP A 358 7.50 -14.49 -8.50
N ILE A 359 8.68 -15.08 -8.30
CA ILE A 359 9.95 -14.63 -8.86
C ILE A 359 10.35 -15.52 -10.05
N SER A 360 9.66 -16.65 -10.27
CA SER A 360 10.03 -17.62 -11.31
C SER A 360 10.10 -17.04 -12.72
N ASN A 361 9.31 -15.99 -12.98
CA ASN A 361 9.25 -15.30 -14.26
C ASN A 361 10.13 -14.03 -14.31
N SER A 362 10.92 -13.75 -13.27
CA SER A 362 11.79 -12.57 -13.20
C SER A 362 13.24 -13.00 -13.36
N ASN A 363 14.00 -12.26 -14.18
CA ASN A 363 15.41 -12.49 -14.46
C ASN A 363 16.31 -11.46 -13.77
N TYR A 364 15.75 -10.32 -13.33
CA TYR A 364 16.51 -9.19 -12.82
C TYR A 364 15.97 -8.71 -11.47
N ILE A 365 16.87 -8.17 -10.65
CA ILE A 365 16.52 -7.58 -9.36
C ILE A 365 17.29 -6.29 -9.16
N ARG A 366 16.71 -5.37 -8.38
CA ARG A 366 17.42 -4.19 -7.88
C ARG A 366 17.10 -3.93 -6.42
N ALA A 367 18.02 -3.25 -5.73
CA ALA A 367 17.78 -2.75 -4.39
C ALA A 367 16.80 -1.57 -4.40
N THR A 368 15.91 -1.51 -3.41
CA THR A 368 15.03 -0.38 -3.18
C THR A 368 15.67 0.62 -2.22
N SER A 369 15.01 1.76 -2.00
CA SER A 369 15.35 2.70 -0.92
C SER A 369 15.38 2.02 0.45
N ALA A 370 14.54 1.01 0.68
CA ALA A 370 14.50 0.30 1.95
C ALA A 370 15.83 -0.39 2.23
N SER A 371 16.41 -1.09 1.26
CA SER A 371 17.73 -1.73 1.42
C SER A 371 18.81 -0.76 1.88
N LEU A 372 18.88 0.42 1.25
CA LEU A 372 19.84 1.47 1.62
C LEU A 372 19.58 1.98 3.04
N TYR A 373 18.32 2.27 3.37
CA TYR A 373 17.94 2.74 4.70
C TYR A 373 18.27 1.73 5.80
N TYR A 374 18.10 0.43 5.53
CA TYR A 374 18.53 -0.62 6.45
C TYR A 374 20.01 -0.50 6.78
N LEU A 375 20.86 -0.49 5.74
CA LEU A 375 22.31 -0.56 5.90
C LEU A 375 22.94 0.75 6.38
N GLU A 376 22.39 1.90 5.98
CA GLU A 376 22.99 3.21 6.26
C GLU A 376 22.44 3.87 7.53
N LYS A 377 21.23 3.50 7.97
CA LYS A 377 20.54 4.21 9.07
C LYS A 377 19.96 3.25 10.10
N LEU A 378 19.08 2.32 9.70
CA LEU A 378 18.29 1.54 10.65
C LEU A 378 19.14 0.64 11.55
N VAL A 379 20.20 0.01 11.01
CA VAL A 379 21.11 -0.82 11.81
C VAL A 379 21.84 -0.04 12.91
N TYR A 380 21.92 1.29 12.80
CA TYR A 380 22.55 2.15 13.81
C TYR A 380 21.53 2.67 14.85
N GLU A 381 20.23 2.45 14.64
CA GLU A 381 19.20 2.87 15.59
C GLU A 381 19.14 1.88 16.76
N SER A 382 19.36 2.39 17.98
CA SER A 382 19.40 1.54 19.18
C SER A 382 18.09 0.77 19.41
N ALA A 383 16.95 1.36 19.03
CA ALA A 383 15.64 0.70 19.10
C ALA A 383 15.53 -0.51 18.16
N TYR A 384 16.16 -0.45 16.99
CA TYR A 384 16.21 -1.55 16.05
C TYR A 384 17.03 -2.71 16.62
N ILE A 385 18.28 -2.43 17.00
CA ILE A 385 19.20 -3.40 17.61
C ILE A 385 18.58 -4.06 18.84
N GLU A 386 17.96 -3.26 19.71
CA GLU A 386 17.30 -3.77 20.90
C GLU A 386 16.15 -4.72 20.59
N SER A 387 15.35 -4.38 19.58
CA SER A 387 14.17 -5.18 19.21
C SER A 387 14.59 -6.52 18.61
N ILE A 388 15.52 -6.51 17.64
CA ILE A 388 15.93 -7.73 16.93
C ILE A 388 16.74 -8.70 17.81
N LEU A 389 17.37 -8.21 18.88
CA LEU A 389 18.16 -9.03 19.80
C LEU A 389 17.38 -10.25 20.30
N PHE A 390 16.09 -10.08 20.59
CA PHE A 390 15.24 -11.16 21.12
C PHE A 390 14.87 -12.24 20.11
N ASP A 391 14.97 -11.93 18.81
CA ASP A 391 14.65 -12.83 17.70
C ASP A 391 15.92 -13.27 16.94
N THR A 392 17.11 -12.85 17.41
CA THR A 392 18.40 -13.23 16.82
C THR A 392 18.99 -14.39 17.62
N PRO A 393 19.21 -15.57 17.01
CA PRO A 393 19.90 -16.66 17.68
C PRO A 393 21.34 -16.27 18.07
N ILE A 394 21.75 -16.56 19.31
CA ILE A 394 23.09 -16.29 19.82
C ILE A 394 23.75 -17.61 20.18
N GLU A 395 24.72 -18.05 19.39
CA GLU A 395 25.39 -19.34 19.57
C GLU A 395 26.43 -19.32 20.70
N ASN A 396 27.11 -18.19 20.89
CA ASN A 396 28.16 -18.07 21.90
C ASN A 396 27.54 -17.96 23.30
N LYS A 397 27.84 -18.95 24.14
CA LYS A 397 27.31 -19.07 25.50
C LYS A 397 27.67 -17.91 26.42
N GLU A 398 28.88 -17.34 26.30
CA GLU A 398 29.34 -16.24 27.14
C GLU A 398 28.58 -14.94 26.83
N TYR A 399 28.44 -14.61 25.55
CA TYR A 399 27.62 -13.49 25.09
C TYR A 399 26.16 -13.67 25.52
N PHE A 400 25.59 -14.87 25.32
CA PHE A 400 24.21 -15.18 25.70
C PHE A 400 23.96 -15.00 27.22
N GLU A 401 24.81 -15.57 28.08
CA GLU A 401 24.64 -15.45 29.54
C GLU A 401 24.81 -13.99 30.02
N THR A 402 25.68 -13.22 29.39
CA THR A 402 25.84 -11.78 29.69
C THR A 402 24.60 -10.98 29.30
N ILE A 403 24.09 -11.16 28.08
CA ILE A 403 22.86 -10.54 27.59
C ILE A 403 21.66 -10.92 28.48
N LYS A 404 21.57 -12.17 28.90
CA LYS A 404 20.53 -12.67 29.80
C LYS A 404 20.58 -12.01 31.18
N LYS A 405 21.77 -11.85 31.77
CA LYS A 405 21.95 -11.13 33.06
C LYS A 405 21.53 -9.67 32.94
N LEU A 406 21.99 -8.97 31.91
CA LEU A 406 21.63 -7.57 31.66
C LEU A 406 20.12 -7.40 31.42
N SER A 407 19.48 -8.36 30.75
CA SER A 407 18.02 -8.34 30.52
C SER A 407 17.22 -8.49 31.81
N LYS A 408 17.67 -9.33 32.76
CA LYS A 408 17.06 -9.42 34.09
C LYS A 408 17.17 -8.10 34.86
N HIS A 409 18.37 -7.53 34.93
CA HIS A 409 18.58 -6.23 35.60
C HIS A 409 17.78 -5.09 34.97
N ALA A 410 17.54 -5.13 33.65
CA ALA A 410 16.70 -4.14 32.98
C ALA A 410 15.20 -4.29 33.29
N ASN A 411 14.75 -5.47 33.73
CA ASN A 411 13.35 -5.78 34.04
C ASN A 411 13.02 -5.66 35.53
N ASP A 412 13.97 -5.95 36.42
CA ASP A 412 13.77 -5.96 37.89
C ASP A 412 13.71 -4.55 38.51
N SER A 413 13.94 -3.49 37.73
CA SER A 413 13.92 -2.08 38.18
C SER A 413 12.53 -1.44 38.07
N GLU A 414 11.70 -1.60 39.10
CA GLU A 414 10.33 -1.06 39.15
C GLU A 414 10.20 0.37 39.73
N ASP A 415 11.26 0.94 40.32
CA ASP A 415 11.17 2.25 40.99
C ASP A 415 11.60 3.46 40.13
N SER A 416 11.02 4.62 40.43
CA SER A 416 11.11 5.87 39.65
C SER A 416 12.54 6.40 39.49
N GLY A 417 13.38 6.19 40.52
CA GLY A 417 14.80 6.56 40.54
C GLY A 417 15.69 5.66 39.67
N GLU A 418 15.16 4.53 39.20
CA GLU A 418 15.92 3.52 38.47
C GLU A 418 15.71 3.56 36.95
N ARG A 419 14.90 4.49 36.42
CA ARG A 419 14.68 4.63 34.96
C ARG A 419 15.99 4.84 34.20
N LEU A 420 16.93 5.59 34.79
CA LEU A 420 18.24 5.85 34.20
C LEU A 420 19.14 4.59 34.27
N ASN A 421 19.04 3.81 35.34
CA ASN A 421 19.75 2.52 35.46
C ASN A 421 19.19 1.49 34.46
N ARG A 422 17.87 1.42 34.30
CA ARG A 422 17.21 0.59 33.29
C ARG A 422 17.68 0.95 31.88
N LEU A 423 17.73 2.25 31.56
CA LEU A 423 18.26 2.70 30.27
C LEU A 423 19.72 2.29 30.09
N ARG A 424 20.55 2.46 31.14
CA ARG A 424 21.96 2.04 31.11
C ARG A 424 22.11 0.55 30.82
N PHE A 425 21.37 -0.33 31.51
CA PHE A 425 21.43 -1.77 31.27
C PHE A 425 20.94 -2.15 29.86
N ARG A 426 19.93 -1.47 29.33
CA ARG A 426 19.46 -1.68 27.94
C ARG A 426 20.55 -1.30 26.92
N LEU A 427 21.21 -0.16 27.12
CA LEU A 427 22.31 0.28 26.24
C LEU A 427 23.52 -0.66 26.33
N GLU A 428 23.91 -1.08 27.54
CA GLU A 428 24.99 -2.04 27.76
C GLU A 428 24.68 -3.39 27.09
N ARG A 429 23.44 -3.89 27.22
CA ARG A 429 23.00 -5.11 26.53
C ARG A 429 23.12 -4.99 25.02
N ASN A 430 22.69 -3.86 24.46
CA ASN A 430 22.81 -3.62 23.02
C ASN A 430 24.28 -3.59 22.58
N SER A 431 25.18 -3.00 23.38
CA SER A 431 26.62 -3.02 23.11
C SER A 431 27.16 -4.44 23.05
N VAL A 432 26.86 -5.27 24.07
CA VAL A 432 27.31 -6.68 24.12
C VAL A 432 26.79 -7.48 22.92
N PHE A 433 25.57 -7.21 22.47
CA PHE A 433 25.02 -7.85 21.28
C PHE A 433 25.70 -7.37 19.98
N ILE A 434 26.05 -6.09 19.88
CA ILE A 434 26.84 -5.56 18.77
C ILE A 434 28.24 -6.20 18.76
N ASP A 435 28.90 -6.31 19.91
CA ASP A 435 30.22 -6.95 20.04
C ASP A 435 30.16 -8.42 19.57
N TYR A 436 29.10 -9.15 19.95
CA TYR A 436 28.83 -10.49 19.41
C TYR A 436 28.75 -10.50 17.87
N LEU A 437 27.97 -9.60 17.27
CA LEU A 437 27.84 -9.54 15.81
C LEU A 437 29.19 -9.20 15.14
N ILE A 438 29.98 -8.30 15.72
CA ILE A 438 31.32 -7.95 15.23
C ILE A 438 32.27 -9.15 15.30
N ASP A 439 32.27 -9.90 16.39
CA ASP A 439 33.08 -11.12 16.51
C ASP A 439 32.70 -12.16 15.46
N ARG A 440 31.40 -12.33 15.21
CA ARG A 440 30.91 -13.21 14.13
C ARG A 440 31.35 -12.72 12.75
N TYR A 441 31.30 -11.41 12.49
CA TYR A 441 31.80 -10.82 11.26
C TYR A 441 33.30 -11.09 11.05
N ASN A 442 34.11 -10.83 12.08
CA ASN A 442 35.57 -11.03 12.01
C ASN A 442 35.96 -12.49 11.77
N ALA A 443 35.22 -13.44 12.37
CA ALA A 443 35.40 -14.86 12.10
C ALA A 443 35.18 -15.23 10.63
N ILE A 444 34.20 -14.59 9.98
CA ILE A 444 33.91 -14.77 8.54
C ILE A 444 35.04 -14.19 7.69
N VAL A 445 35.41 -12.92 7.90
CA VAL A 445 36.46 -12.26 7.12
C VAL A 445 37.79 -13.00 7.23
N THR A 446 38.15 -13.45 8.43
CA THR A 446 39.38 -14.24 8.65
C THR A 446 39.34 -15.55 7.86
N LYS A 447 38.19 -16.23 7.80
CA LYS A 447 38.01 -17.47 7.03
C LYS A 447 38.16 -17.28 5.52
N PHE A 448 37.92 -16.08 5.00
CA PHE A 448 38.02 -15.75 3.57
C PHE A 448 39.27 -14.93 3.20
N SER A 449 40.16 -14.69 4.16
CA SER A 449 41.40 -13.91 3.94
C SER A 449 42.35 -14.50 2.89
N TRP A 450 42.21 -15.78 2.53
CA TRP A 450 42.99 -16.46 1.49
C TRP A 450 42.42 -16.33 0.07
N ILE A 451 41.27 -15.65 -0.10
CA ILE A 451 40.60 -15.41 -1.40
C ILE A 451 40.97 -14.02 -1.98
N GLN A 452 41.93 -13.30 -1.39
CA GLN A 452 42.36 -11.98 -1.88
C GLN A 452 43.07 -12.02 -3.23
#